data_AF-A0AAD4CX45-F1
#
_entry.id   AF-A0AAD4CX45-F1
#
_cell.length_a   1.000
_cell.length_b   1.000
_cell.length_c   1.000
_cell.angle_alpha   90.00
_cell.angle_beta   90.00
_cell.angle_gamma   90.00
#
_symmetry.space_group_name_H-M   'P 1'
#
loop_
_entity.id
_entity.type
_entity.pdbx_description
1 polymer ?
#
loop_
_entity_poly.entity_id
_entity_poly.type
_entity_poly.pdbx_seq_one_letter_code
_entity_poly.pdbx_strand_id
1 'polypeptide(L)'
;MVYVQAVVVPVLSAVTILLSITPLVLHWQNHNWPTACMIVWFLILNVFSIVNAIIWPHDDIDSWWSGVGLCDVEVKIMIASYVAVPGCLVCIFRNLAGVLDTRRATLVPTKGQRWINYSMDLLFCLVVPIIAMITHIVYQVRRYAIWGISGCVNMFDESWVSFVLAWMWPAIICFIAGYYCGLVMYRLHKYRSQFGNILQSSGSNLSKSRFMRLFLLAFFMLLAIIPIQIFVLYKNILYSMPWHAYSWRAVHSPEWYTIVKWPSNGDVFFDRWVPITSGVMFFLFFGCGHDASKIYHLILRTVGLTCVESRSGNPPSSGSDSMNSKARLLARKTRGYASR
;
A
#
# COMPACT_ATOMS: atom_id res chain seq x y z
N MET A 1 -33.16 10.21 -9.96
CA MET A 1 -32.32 11.38 -9.64
C MET A 1 -30.91 10.87 -9.38
N VAL A 2 -29.88 11.47 -9.98
CA VAL A 2 -28.49 11.06 -9.75
C VAL A 2 -27.91 11.92 -8.63
N TYR A 3 -27.42 11.29 -7.57
CA TYR A 3 -26.83 11.99 -6.43
C TYR A 3 -25.43 12.50 -6.78
N VAL A 4 -25.02 13.61 -6.16
CA VAL A 4 -23.67 14.20 -6.36
C VAL A 4 -22.57 13.17 -6.05
N GLN A 5 -22.78 12.35 -5.03
CA GLN A 5 -21.82 11.31 -4.63
C GLN A 5 -21.61 10.24 -5.72
N ALA A 6 -22.60 9.97 -6.55
CA ALA A 6 -22.47 9.04 -7.68
C ALA A 6 -21.49 9.52 -8.75
N VAL A 7 -21.17 10.83 -8.77
CA VAL A 7 -20.16 11.42 -9.67
C VAL A 7 -18.84 11.65 -8.94
N VAL A 8 -18.88 12.17 -7.71
CA VAL A 8 -17.67 12.53 -6.94
C VAL A 8 -16.81 11.30 -6.64
N VAL A 9 -17.42 10.21 -6.18
CA VAL A 9 -16.69 8.98 -5.80
C VAL A 9 -15.91 8.37 -6.97
N PRO A 10 -16.51 8.08 -8.14
CA PRO A 10 -15.77 7.50 -9.25
C PRO A 10 -14.72 8.46 -9.83
N VAL A 11 -14.99 9.77 -9.88
CA VAL A 11 -14.01 10.76 -10.37
C VAL A 11 -12.79 10.82 -9.46
N LEU A 12 -13.00 10.94 -8.14
CA LEU A 12 -11.89 10.94 -7.18
C LEU A 12 -11.13 9.61 -7.21
N SER A 13 -11.84 8.48 -7.31
CA SER A 13 -11.22 7.15 -7.43
C SER A 13 -10.36 7.04 -8.70
N ALA A 14 -10.81 7.59 -9.83
CA ALA A 14 -10.03 7.59 -11.08
C ALA A 14 -8.77 8.46 -10.96
N VAL A 15 -8.90 9.64 -10.36
CA VAL A 15 -7.76 10.53 -10.10
C VAL A 15 -6.75 9.86 -9.17
N THR A 16 -7.20 9.24 -8.08
CA THR A 16 -6.30 8.58 -7.12
C THR A 16 -5.61 7.36 -7.70
N ILE A 17 -6.25 6.62 -8.62
CA ILE A 17 -5.59 5.56 -9.40
C ILE A 17 -4.41 6.15 -10.17
N LEU A 18 -4.63 7.22 -10.95
CA LEU A 18 -3.57 7.86 -11.74
C LEU A 18 -2.43 8.38 -10.84
N LEU A 19 -2.76 9.01 -9.73
CA LEU A 19 -1.78 9.52 -8.77
C LEU A 19 -0.97 8.40 -8.10
N SER A 20 -1.56 7.22 -7.91
CA SER A 20 -0.93 6.09 -7.22
C SER A 20 -0.01 5.25 -8.11
N ILE A 21 -0.06 5.40 -9.44
CA ILE A 21 0.84 4.70 -10.38
C ILE A 21 2.31 5.03 -10.09
N THR A 22 2.62 6.31 -9.87
CA THR A 22 4.02 6.73 -9.65
C THR A 22 4.61 6.18 -8.34
N PRO A 23 3.94 6.30 -7.17
CA PRO A 23 4.35 5.61 -5.96
C PRO A 23 4.49 4.09 -6.16
N LEU A 24 3.57 3.44 -6.88
CA LEU A 24 3.63 2.00 -7.13
C LEU A 24 4.91 1.60 -7.85
N VAL A 25 5.22 2.26 -8.97
CA VAL A 25 6.44 1.99 -9.75
C VAL A 25 7.69 2.23 -8.90
N LEU A 26 7.73 3.32 -8.14
CA LEU A 26 8.86 3.64 -7.28
C LEU A 26 9.08 2.59 -6.19
N HIS A 27 8.02 2.14 -5.52
CA HIS A 27 8.13 1.12 -4.46
C HIS A 27 8.47 -0.25 -5.03
N TRP A 28 7.98 -0.58 -6.22
CA TRP A 28 8.31 -1.81 -6.93
C TRP A 28 9.80 -1.86 -7.30
N GLN A 29 10.34 -0.79 -7.89
CA GLN A 29 11.76 -0.69 -8.26
C GLN A 29 12.70 -0.75 -7.05
N ASN A 30 12.26 -0.22 -5.90
CA ASN A 30 13.04 -0.25 -4.66
C ASN A 30 12.85 -1.56 -3.86
N HIS A 31 12.20 -2.58 -4.43
CA HIS A 31 11.89 -3.86 -3.78
C HIS A 31 11.18 -3.72 -2.41
N ASN A 32 10.42 -2.64 -2.22
CA ASN A 32 9.60 -2.46 -1.02
C ASN A 32 8.23 -3.13 -1.22
N TRP A 33 8.25 -4.45 -1.13
CA TRP A 33 7.10 -5.32 -1.42
C TRP A 33 5.84 -5.01 -0.61
N PRO A 34 5.91 -4.82 0.73
CA PRO A 34 4.71 -4.53 1.53
C PRO A 34 4.00 -3.24 1.12
N THR A 35 4.76 -2.18 0.85
CA THR A 35 4.17 -0.90 0.41
C THR A 35 3.57 -1.01 -0.99
N ALA A 36 4.25 -1.70 -1.92
CA ALA A 36 3.71 -1.94 -3.25
C ALA A 36 2.41 -2.77 -3.20
N CYS A 37 2.37 -3.82 -2.38
CA CYS A 37 1.18 -4.64 -2.18
C CYS A 37 0.01 -3.80 -1.63
N MET A 38 0.26 -2.94 -0.63
CA MET A 38 -0.76 -2.05 -0.08
C MET A 38 -1.35 -1.11 -1.13
N ILE A 39 -0.51 -0.54 -2.01
CA ILE A 39 -0.98 0.33 -3.10
C ILE A 39 -1.85 -0.48 -4.08
N VAL A 40 -1.45 -1.71 -4.43
CA VAL A 40 -2.24 -2.57 -5.32
C VAL A 40 -3.63 -2.86 -4.74
N TRP A 41 -3.73 -3.15 -3.43
CA TRP A 41 -5.02 -3.31 -2.76
C TRP A 41 -5.90 -2.06 -2.89
N PHE A 42 -5.34 -0.87 -2.64
CA PHE A 42 -6.12 0.37 -2.80
C PHE A 42 -6.50 0.66 -4.26
N LEU A 43 -5.66 0.30 -5.23
CA LEU A 43 -6.00 0.43 -6.65
C LEU A 43 -7.21 -0.46 -7.00
N ILE A 44 -7.20 -1.72 -6.55
CA ILE A 44 -8.31 -2.65 -6.77
C ILE A 44 -9.60 -2.11 -6.15
N LEU A 45 -9.54 -1.62 -4.90
CA LEU A 45 -10.72 -1.05 -4.24
C LEU A 45 -11.25 0.22 -4.92
N ASN A 46 -10.37 1.09 -5.45
CA ASN A 46 -10.80 2.25 -6.24
C ASN A 46 -11.45 1.82 -7.57
N VAL A 47 -10.98 0.75 -8.21
CA VAL A 47 -11.63 0.19 -9.41
C VAL A 47 -13.05 -0.26 -9.08
N PHE A 48 -13.26 -0.96 -7.96
CA PHE A 48 -14.61 -1.34 -7.51
C PHE A 48 -15.49 -0.11 -7.29
N SER A 49 -14.98 0.94 -6.61
CA SER A 49 -15.74 2.18 -6.43
C SER A 49 -16.18 2.83 -7.75
N ILE A 50 -15.36 2.74 -8.81
CA ILE A 50 -15.70 3.26 -10.15
C ILE A 50 -16.79 2.39 -10.80
N VAL A 51 -16.53 1.08 -10.89
CA VAL A 51 -17.45 0.14 -11.54
C VAL A 51 -18.82 0.18 -10.86
N ASN A 52 -18.83 0.16 -9.54
CA ASN A 52 -20.06 0.14 -8.74
C ASN A 52 -20.88 1.42 -8.87
N ALA A 53 -20.23 2.59 -8.87
CA ALA A 53 -20.93 3.86 -9.07
C ALA A 53 -21.50 4.00 -10.48
N ILE A 54 -20.89 3.38 -11.49
CA ILE A 54 -21.40 3.38 -12.88
C ILE A 54 -22.59 2.43 -13.02
N ILE A 55 -22.56 1.25 -12.40
CA ILE A 55 -23.60 0.23 -12.52
C ILE A 55 -24.84 0.62 -11.70
N TRP A 56 -24.66 1.15 -10.48
CA TRP A 56 -25.75 1.49 -9.56
C TRP A 56 -25.75 2.98 -9.17
N PRO A 57 -25.93 3.93 -10.13
CA PRO A 57 -25.78 5.37 -9.89
C PRO A 57 -26.96 6.05 -9.21
N HIS A 58 -28.14 5.42 -9.20
CA HIS A 58 -29.41 6.01 -8.75
C HIS A 58 -30.27 4.99 -8.02
N ASP A 59 -31.18 5.43 -7.16
CA ASP A 59 -32.03 4.58 -6.31
C ASP A 59 -33.26 3.94 -7.01
N ASP A 60 -33.16 3.71 -8.32
CA ASP A 60 -34.18 2.94 -9.07
C ASP A 60 -33.83 1.45 -9.02
N ILE A 61 -34.20 0.83 -7.89
CA ILE A 61 -33.78 -0.51 -7.49
C ILE A 61 -34.29 -1.61 -8.44
N ASP A 62 -35.45 -1.38 -9.06
CA ASP A 62 -36.13 -2.34 -9.92
C ASP A 62 -35.38 -2.54 -11.25
N SER A 63 -34.73 -1.48 -11.75
CA SER A 63 -33.91 -1.54 -12.98
C SER A 63 -32.49 -2.05 -12.75
N TRP A 64 -32.05 -2.19 -11.49
CA TRP A 64 -30.68 -2.59 -11.18
C TRP A 64 -30.37 -4.02 -11.63
N TRP A 65 -29.24 -4.15 -12.33
CA TRP A 65 -28.61 -5.45 -12.51
C TRP A 65 -28.30 -6.08 -11.15
N SER A 66 -28.49 -7.39 -11.06
CA SER A 66 -28.33 -8.17 -9.83
C SER A 66 -26.88 -8.36 -9.41
N GLY A 67 -25.88 -7.91 -10.18
CA GLY A 67 -24.46 -7.99 -9.79
C GLY A 67 -23.86 -9.38 -9.82
N VAL A 68 -24.57 -10.37 -10.39
CA VAL A 68 -24.16 -11.79 -10.38
C VAL A 68 -22.80 -11.96 -11.07
N GLY A 69 -21.88 -12.67 -10.42
CA GLY A 69 -20.51 -12.85 -10.90
C GLY A 69 -19.57 -11.73 -10.43
N LEU A 70 -19.93 -10.47 -10.64
CA LEU A 70 -19.12 -9.33 -10.18
C LEU A 70 -19.07 -9.28 -8.65
N CYS A 71 -20.24 -9.19 -8.01
CA CYS A 71 -20.31 -9.06 -6.56
C CYS A 71 -19.81 -10.30 -5.83
N ASP A 72 -19.92 -11.49 -6.42
CA ASP A 72 -19.37 -12.72 -5.83
C ASP A 72 -17.84 -12.66 -5.68
N VAL A 73 -17.16 -11.95 -6.58
CA VAL A 73 -15.71 -11.72 -6.53
C VAL A 73 -15.37 -10.52 -5.65
N GLU A 74 -16.07 -9.40 -5.84
CA GLU A 74 -15.77 -8.17 -5.09
C GLU A 74 -15.89 -8.37 -3.58
N VAL A 75 -16.95 -9.04 -3.10
CA VAL A 75 -17.14 -9.27 -1.66
C VAL A 75 -15.98 -10.06 -1.05
N LYS A 76 -15.45 -11.06 -1.75
CA LYS A 76 -14.29 -11.83 -1.28
C LYS A 76 -13.04 -10.96 -1.22
N ILE A 77 -12.77 -10.19 -2.26
CA ILE A 77 -11.60 -9.29 -2.31
C ILE A 77 -11.69 -8.19 -1.25
N MET A 78 -12.88 -7.64 -1.00
CA MET A 78 -13.09 -6.66 0.07
C MET A 78 -12.77 -7.22 1.46
N ILE A 79 -13.23 -8.44 1.77
CA ILE A 79 -12.87 -9.12 3.03
C ILE A 79 -11.36 -9.31 3.16
N ALA A 80 -10.71 -9.73 2.08
CA ALA A 80 -9.25 -9.86 2.05
C ALA A 80 -8.58 -8.52 2.40
N SER A 81 -9.07 -7.42 1.82
CA SER A 81 -8.48 -6.09 1.97
C SER A 81 -8.54 -5.57 3.41
N TYR A 82 -9.61 -5.90 4.16
CA TYR A 82 -9.77 -5.49 5.57
C TYR A 82 -8.66 -6.04 6.46
N VAL A 83 -8.07 -7.18 6.08
CA VAL A 83 -6.95 -7.81 6.79
C VAL A 83 -5.60 -7.50 6.12
N ALA A 84 -5.58 -7.38 4.79
CA ALA A 84 -4.36 -7.12 4.02
C ALA A 84 -3.76 -5.74 4.30
N VAL A 85 -4.59 -4.70 4.37
CA VAL A 85 -4.12 -3.32 4.61
C VAL A 85 -3.39 -3.19 5.95
N PRO A 86 -3.98 -3.59 7.10
CA PRO A 86 -3.24 -3.57 8.36
C PRO A 86 -2.07 -4.56 8.38
N GLY A 87 -2.17 -5.70 7.68
CA GLY A 87 -1.06 -6.63 7.49
C GLY A 87 0.15 -5.99 6.78
N CYS A 88 -0.10 -5.21 5.73
CA CYS A 88 0.95 -4.45 5.05
C CYS A 88 1.62 -3.44 5.97
N LEU A 89 0.84 -2.76 6.83
CA LEU A 89 1.39 -1.83 7.84
C LEU A 89 2.29 -2.55 8.84
N VAL A 90 1.91 -3.73 9.34
CA VAL A 90 2.77 -4.56 10.20
C VAL A 90 4.13 -4.80 9.53
N CYS A 91 4.12 -5.24 8.27
CA CYS A 91 5.33 -5.52 7.51
C CYS A 91 6.18 -4.27 7.28
N ILE A 92 5.57 -3.13 6.94
CA ILE A 92 6.28 -1.85 6.78
C ILE A 92 6.99 -1.47 8.09
N PHE A 93 6.27 -1.44 9.23
CA PHE A 93 6.88 -1.07 10.51
C PHE A 93 7.93 -2.08 10.98
N ARG A 94 7.71 -3.38 10.76
CA ARG A 94 8.69 -4.42 11.07
C ARG A 94 9.97 -4.25 10.26
N ASN A 95 9.86 -3.96 8.95
CA ASN A 95 11.01 -3.72 8.08
C ASN A 95 11.74 -2.43 8.48
N LEU A 96 11.02 -1.35 8.78
CA LEU A 96 11.61 -0.11 9.32
C LEU A 96 12.31 -0.34 10.66
N ALA A 97 11.71 -1.13 11.57
CA ALA A 97 12.31 -1.48 12.85
C ALA A 97 13.60 -2.27 12.65
N GLY A 98 13.61 -3.22 11.71
CA GLY A 98 14.79 -4.02 11.35
C GLY A 98 15.94 -3.17 10.84
N VAL A 99 15.66 -2.15 10.01
CA VAL A 99 16.68 -1.21 9.51
C VAL A 99 17.33 -0.38 10.63
N LEU A 100 16.58 -0.10 11.69
CA LEU A 100 17.07 0.63 12.88
C LEU A 100 17.72 -0.27 13.94
N ASP A 101 17.87 -1.57 13.67
CA ASP A 101 18.46 -2.51 14.64
C ASP A 101 20.00 -2.45 14.62
N THR A 102 20.58 -1.68 15.53
CA THR A 102 22.03 -1.49 15.62
C THR A 102 22.81 -2.75 15.97
N ARG A 103 22.21 -3.73 16.64
CA ARG A 103 22.87 -5.01 16.95
C ARG A 103 23.10 -5.86 15.70
N ARG A 104 22.30 -5.62 14.66
CA ARG A 104 22.33 -6.36 13.40
C ARG A 104 22.87 -5.53 12.23
N ALA A 105 23.05 -4.22 12.41
CA ALA A 105 23.46 -3.30 11.36
C ALA A 105 24.83 -3.63 10.74
N THR A 106 25.76 -4.24 11.48
CA THR A 106 27.09 -4.61 10.98
C THR A 106 27.15 -6.01 10.36
N LEU A 107 26.08 -6.81 10.48
CA LEU A 107 26.04 -8.19 10.02
C LEU A 107 25.23 -8.26 8.73
N VAL A 108 25.86 -8.70 7.64
CA VAL A 108 25.15 -9.00 6.39
C VAL A 108 24.06 -10.05 6.70
N PRO A 109 22.77 -9.78 6.39
CA PRO A 109 21.70 -10.71 6.70
C PRO A 109 21.95 -12.06 6.05
N THR A 110 21.94 -13.13 6.85
CA THR A 110 22.07 -14.50 6.36
C THR A 110 20.94 -14.84 5.40
N LYS A 111 21.15 -15.81 4.50
CA LYS A 111 20.10 -16.28 3.57
C LYS A 111 18.82 -16.67 4.32
N GLY A 112 18.95 -17.37 5.45
CA GLY A 112 17.80 -17.74 6.29
C GLY A 112 17.06 -16.54 6.87
N GLN A 113 17.76 -15.52 7.36
CA GLN A 113 17.11 -14.31 7.89
C GLN A 113 16.38 -13.52 6.82
N ARG A 114 16.92 -13.48 5.59
CA ARG A 114 16.23 -12.87 4.43
C ARG A 114 14.95 -13.63 4.11
N TRP A 115 15.02 -14.96 4.04
CA TRP A 115 13.84 -15.81 3.81
C TRP A 115 12.77 -15.61 4.88
N ILE A 116 13.13 -15.59 6.17
CA ILE A 116 12.17 -15.33 7.25
C ILE A 116 11.49 -13.95 7.08
N ASN A 117 12.23 -12.93 6.67
CA ASN A 117 11.66 -11.61 6.44
C ASN A 117 10.66 -11.62 5.27
N TYR A 118 11.05 -12.21 4.14
CA TYR A 118 10.16 -12.37 2.99
C TYR A 118 8.94 -13.23 3.30
N SER A 119 9.09 -14.31 4.06
CA SER A 119 7.98 -15.19 4.46
C SER A 119 6.97 -14.45 5.34
N MET A 120 7.43 -13.60 6.26
CA MET A 120 6.53 -12.77 7.07
C MET A 120 5.81 -11.71 6.23
N ASP A 121 6.51 -11.10 5.28
CA ASP A 121 5.90 -10.15 4.35
C ASP A 121 4.83 -10.83 3.49
N LEU A 122 5.12 -12.01 2.95
CA LEU A 122 4.18 -12.84 2.19
C LEU A 122 2.99 -13.29 3.06
N LEU A 123 3.24 -13.67 4.31
CA LEU A 123 2.23 -14.16 5.24
C LEU A 123 1.15 -13.09 5.48
N PHE A 124 1.54 -11.88 5.88
CA PHE A 124 0.58 -10.83 6.21
C PHE A 124 0.02 -10.11 4.98
N CYS A 125 0.79 -9.97 3.90
CA CYS A 125 0.34 -9.24 2.72
C CYS A 125 -0.54 -10.08 1.78
N LEU A 126 -0.42 -11.41 1.80
CA LEU A 126 -1.14 -12.30 0.85
C LEU A 126 -1.78 -13.53 1.52
N VAL A 127 -1.04 -14.32 2.30
CA VAL A 127 -1.56 -15.60 2.82
C VAL A 127 -2.74 -15.40 3.78
N VAL A 128 -2.60 -14.50 4.76
CA VAL A 128 -3.66 -14.18 5.71
C VAL A 128 -4.91 -13.62 5.00
N PRO A 129 -4.80 -12.65 4.08
CA PRO A 129 -5.93 -12.22 3.24
C PRO A 129 -6.59 -13.36 2.46
N ILE A 130 -5.82 -14.25 1.84
CA ILE A 130 -6.37 -15.40 1.10
C ILE A 130 -7.14 -16.34 2.03
N ILE A 131 -6.62 -16.63 3.22
CA ILE A 131 -7.33 -17.42 4.23
C ILE A 131 -8.65 -16.73 4.60
N ALA A 132 -8.64 -15.42 4.84
CA ALA A 132 -9.85 -14.66 5.15
C ALA A 132 -10.90 -14.71 4.03
N MET A 133 -10.47 -14.69 2.75
CA MET A 133 -11.39 -14.87 1.61
C MET A 133 -12.05 -16.25 1.61
N ILE A 134 -11.25 -17.31 1.83
CA ILE A 134 -11.72 -18.69 1.79
C ILE A 134 -12.69 -18.94 2.96
N THR A 135 -12.33 -18.48 4.17
CA THR A 135 -13.17 -18.66 5.36
C THR A 135 -14.43 -17.80 5.36
N HIS A 136 -14.52 -16.77 4.50
CA HIS A 136 -15.68 -15.90 4.40
C HIS A 136 -17.00 -16.68 4.18
N ILE A 137 -16.98 -17.81 3.46
CA ILE A 137 -18.20 -18.62 3.24
C ILE A 137 -18.84 -19.10 4.55
N VAL A 138 -18.07 -19.24 5.64
CA VAL A 138 -18.56 -19.80 6.90
C VAL A 138 -19.53 -18.86 7.61
N TYR A 139 -19.30 -17.56 7.55
CA TYR A 139 -20.00 -16.54 8.33
C TYR A 139 -20.74 -15.52 7.46
N GLN A 140 -20.86 -15.83 6.17
CA GLN A 140 -21.63 -15.07 5.21
C GLN A 140 -23.08 -15.56 5.27
N VAL A 141 -24.09 -14.69 5.32
CA VAL A 141 -25.53 -15.10 5.36
C VAL A 141 -26.19 -15.07 3.99
N ARG A 142 -25.74 -14.16 3.13
CA ARG A 142 -26.22 -14.02 1.75
C ARG A 142 -25.02 -13.87 0.83
N ARG A 143 -25.18 -14.24 -0.44
CA ARG A 143 -24.10 -14.10 -1.44
C ARG A 143 -23.50 -12.69 -1.47
N TYR A 144 -24.34 -11.68 -1.39
CA TYR A 144 -23.96 -10.27 -1.23
C TYR A 144 -25.25 -9.45 -1.10
N ALA A 145 -25.11 -8.19 -0.73
CA ALA A 145 -26.16 -7.19 -0.94
C ALA A 145 -25.62 -6.08 -1.85
N ILE A 146 -26.54 -5.29 -2.41
CA ILE A 146 -26.22 -4.13 -3.25
C ILE A 146 -26.68 -2.89 -2.51
N TRP A 147 -25.77 -1.95 -2.32
CA TRP A 147 -26.06 -0.62 -1.83
C TRP A 147 -25.86 0.37 -2.97
N GLY A 148 -26.82 1.29 -3.19
CA GLY A 148 -26.68 2.29 -4.25
C GLY A 148 -25.36 3.05 -4.14
N ILE A 149 -24.75 3.37 -5.29
CA ILE A 149 -23.45 4.07 -5.43
C ILE A 149 -22.24 3.25 -4.92
N SER A 150 -22.33 2.63 -3.74
CA SER A 150 -21.24 1.82 -3.14
C SER A 150 -21.11 0.44 -3.80
N GLY A 151 -22.20 -0.07 -4.36
CA GLY A 151 -22.33 -1.35 -5.04
C GLY A 151 -22.34 -2.54 -4.10
N CYS A 152 -21.50 -3.53 -4.39
CA CYS A 152 -21.48 -4.78 -3.67
C CYS A 152 -21.06 -4.58 -2.21
N VAL A 153 -21.79 -5.18 -1.27
CA VAL A 153 -21.49 -5.17 0.17
C VAL A 153 -21.60 -6.58 0.77
N ASN A 154 -20.82 -6.79 1.83
CA ASN A 154 -20.78 -8.06 2.56
C ASN A 154 -21.98 -8.18 3.52
N MET A 155 -22.54 -9.38 3.63
CA MET A 155 -23.62 -9.70 4.56
C MET A 155 -23.12 -10.76 5.56
N PHE A 156 -22.87 -10.33 6.80
CA PHE A 156 -22.35 -11.18 7.87
C PHE A 156 -23.47 -11.78 8.71
N ASP A 157 -23.19 -12.93 9.31
CA ASP A 157 -24.05 -13.57 10.30
C ASP A 157 -23.95 -12.86 11.66
N GLU A 158 -25.03 -12.84 12.42
CA GLU A 158 -25.08 -12.19 13.74
C GLU A 158 -24.64 -13.14 14.86
N SER A 159 -23.91 -14.20 14.52
CA SER A 159 -23.31 -15.12 15.49
C SER A 159 -21.92 -14.71 15.94
N TRP A 160 -21.47 -15.35 17.03
CA TRP A 160 -20.10 -15.22 17.54
C TRP A 160 -19.02 -15.58 16.51
N VAL A 161 -19.35 -16.38 15.49
CA VAL A 161 -18.40 -16.80 14.45
C VAL A 161 -17.97 -15.62 13.57
N SER A 162 -18.90 -14.73 13.20
CA SER A 162 -18.58 -13.49 12.48
C SER A 162 -17.67 -12.58 13.29
N PHE A 163 -17.93 -12.47 14.59
CA PHE A 163 -17.06 -11.69 15.48
C PHE A 163 -15.62 -12.23 15.47
N VAL A 164 -15.45 -13.54 15.67
CA VAL A 164 -14.12 -14.16 15.72
C VAL A 164 -13.41 -14.12 14.37
N LEU A 165 -14.10 -14.41 13.27
CA LEU A 165 -13.45 -14.56 11.96
C LEU A 165 -13.34 -13.26 11.16
N ALA A 166 -14.33 -12.35 11.26
CA ALA A 166 -14.40 -11.16 10.43
C ALA A 166 -13.86 -9.90 11.14
N TRP A 167 -14.26 -9.66 12.40
CA TRP A 167 -14.07 -8.34 13.03
C TRP A 167 -12.88 -8.30 14.00
N MET A 168 -12.59 -9.39 14.69
CA MET A 168 -11.53 -9.45 15.69
C MET A 168 -10.13 -9.32 15.06
N TRP A 169 -9.86 -10.04 13.96
CA TRP A 169 -8.52 -10.13 13.37
C TRP A 169 -7.97 -8.81 12.81
N PRO A 170 -8.73 -7.99 12.06
CA PRO A 170 -8.26 -6.68 11.63
C PRO A 170 -7.77 -5.82 12.80
N ALA A 171 -8.52 -5.79 13.91
CA ALA A 171 -8.14 -5.03 15.10
C ALA A 171 -6.85 -5.58 15.75
N ILE A 172 -6.74 -6.90 15.92
CA ILE A 172 -5.51 -7.53 16.45
C ILE A 172 -4.29 -7.16 15.61
N ILE A 173 -4.39 -7.26 14.28
CA ILE A 173 -3.28 -6.94 13.37
C ILE A 173 -2.91 -5.45 13.45
N CYS A 174 -3.90 -4.56 13.61
CA CYS A 174 -3.63 -3.14 13.85
C CYS A 174 -2.84 -2.90 15.15
N PHE A 175 -3.15 -3.61 16.23
CA PHE A 175 -2.37 -3.50 17.48
C PHE A 175 -0.96 -4.04 17.33
N ILE A 176 -0.75 -5.11 16.56
CA ILE A 176 0.59 -5.61 16.21
C ILE A 176 1.37 -4.53 15.43
N ALA A 177 0.73 -3.85 14.47
CA ALA A 177 1.35 -2.74 13.75
C ALA A 177 1.69 -1.57 14.71
N GLY A 178 0.81 -1.27 15.66
CA GLY A 178 1.03 -0.31 16.75
C GLY A 178 2.27 -0.62 17.59
N TYR A 179 2.46 -1.87 17.97
CA TYR A 179 3.66 -2.30 18.69
C TYR A 179 4.95 -2.02 17.89
N TYR A 180 5.01 -2.44 16.62
CA TYR A 180 6.18 -2.20 15.78
C TYR A 180 6.40 -0.70 15.50
N CYS A 181 5.32 0.06 15.32
CA CYS A 181 5.39 1.52 15.20
C CYS A 181 6.03 2.15 16.44
N GLY A 182 5.59 1.76 17.64
CA GLY A 182 6.19 2.21 18.90
C GLY A 182 7.67 1.83 19.01
N LEU A 183 8.05 0.64 18.55
CA LEU A 183 9.45 0.20 18.51
C LEU A 183 10.30 1.07 17.57
N VAL A 184 9.78 1.42 16.38
CA VAL A 184 10.45 2.34 15.44
C VAL A 184 10.62 3.71 16.08
N MET A 185 9.56 4.27 16.68
CA MET A 185 9.61 5.57 17.36
C MET A 185 10.64 5.59 18.49
N TYR A 186 10.66 4.56 19.34
CA TYR A 186 11.65 4.42 20.41
C TYR A 186 13.08 4.40 19.85
N ARG A 187 13.34 3.59 18.82
CA ARG A 187 14.67 3.49 18.19
C ARG A 187 15.07 4.80 17.51
N LEU A 188 14.15 5.47 16.81
CA LEU A 188 14.40 6.78 16.21
C LEU A 188 14.75 7.83 17.26
N HIS A 189 14.03 7.86 18.38
CA HIS A 189 14.28 8.79 19.46
C HIS A 189 15.65 8.52 20.11
N LYS A 190 15.92 7.26 20.45
CA LYS A 190 17.17 6.84 21.09
C LYS A 190 18.40 7.09 20.23
N TYR A 191 18.31 6.83 18.92
CA TYR A 191 19.45 6.93 18.00
C TYR A 191 19.40 8.15 17.09
N ARG A 192 18.66 9.22 17.46
CA ARG A 192 18.43 10.40 16.60
C ARG A 192 19.71 11.05 16.08
N SER A 193 20.78 11.06 16.88
CA SER A 193 22.08 11.65 16.51
C SER A 193 22.91 10.75 15.59
N GLN A 194 22.69 9.43 15.66
CA GLN A 194 23.44 8.42 14.89
C GLN A 194 22.62 7.85 13.73
N PHE A 195 21.40 8.31 13.53
CA PHE A 195 20.45 7.75 12.56
C PHE A 195 21.00 7.69 11.13
N GLY A 196 21.70 8.73 10.68
CA GLY A 196 22.34 8.73 9.36
C GLY A 196 23.40 7.64 9.22
N ASN A 197 24.22 7.44 10.25
CA ASN A 197 25.27 6.42 10.27
C ASN A 197 24.69 5.01 10.33
N ILE A 198 23.63 4.80 11.12
CA ILE A 198 22.92 3.52 11.21
C ILE A 198 22.34 3.14 9.85
N LEU A 199 21.73 4.10 9.15
CA LEU A 199 21.13 3.83 7.85
C LEU A 199 22.17 3.48 6.79
N GLN A 200 23.35 4.10 6.85
CA GLN A 200 24.48 3.78 5.98
C GLN A 200 25.07 2.40 6.30
N SER A 201 25.18 2.03 7.58
CA SER A 201 25.77 0.75 7.99
C SER A 201 24.84 -0.44 7.76
N SER A 202 23.52 -0.26 7.87
CA SER A 202 22.52 -1.33 7.69
C SER A 202 22.50 -1.97 6.30
N GLY A 203 23.23 -1.44 5.31
CA GLY A 203 23.29 -1.98 3.95
C GLY A 203 21.96 -1.92 3.19
N SER A 204 20.91 -1.35 3.80
CA SER A 204 19.68 -0.97 3.12
C SER A 204 20.00 0.23 2.25
N ASN A 205 19.84 0.13 0.93
CA ASN A 205 20.00 1.24 -0.02
C ASN A 205 18.92 2.34 0.16
N LEU A 206 18.60 2.71 1.39
CA LEU A 206 17.52 3.60 1.79
C LEU A 206 18.14 4.92 2.27
N SER A 207 17.64 6.04 1.75
CA SER A 207 18.11 7.36 2.20
C SER A 207 17.28 7.85 3.39
N LYS A 208 17.84 8.79 4.18
CA LYS A 208 17.15 9.38 5.34
C LYS A 208 15.76 9.93 4.98
N SER A 209 15.68 10.64 3.85
CA SER A 209 14.42 11.20 3.34
C SER A 209 13.42 10.10 2.97
N ARG A 210 13.85 9.04 2.26
CA ARG A 210 12.96 7.91 1.89
C ARG A 210 12.46 7.15 3.11
N PHE A 211 13.32 6.92 4.09
CA PHE A 211 12.92 6.32 5.36
C PHE A 211 11.85 7.17 6.06
N MET A 212 12.10 8.47 6.24
CA MET A 212 11.18 9.35 6.96
C MET A 212 9.84 9.50 6.25
N ARG A 213 9.83 9.62 4.92
CA ARG A 213 8.60 9.68 4.12
C ARG A 213 7.77 8.40 4.28
N LEU A 214 8.42 7.24 4.25
CA LEU A 214 7.76 5.94 4.43
C LEU A 214 7.22 5.77 5.87
N PHE A 215 8.02 6.13 6.86
CA PHE A 215 7.62 6.07 8.27
C PHE A 215 6.43 6.99 8.54
N LEU A 216 6.48 8.25 8.10
CA LEU A 216 5.39 9.21 8.32
C LEU A 216 4.11 8.78 7.61
N LEU A 217 4.19 8.32 6.37
CA LEU A 217 3.04 7.76 5.66
C LEU A 217 2.39 6.62 6.47
N ALA A 218 3.18 5.61 6.84
CA ALA A 218 2.67 4.45 7.57
C ALA A 218 2.14 4.86 8.96
N PHE A 219 2.79 5.81 9.63
CA PHE A 219 2.37 6.36 10.93
C PHE A 219 1.00 7.03 10.84
N PHE A 220 0.79 7.93 9.88
CA PHE A 220 -0.50 8.59 9.70
C PHE A 220 -1.60 7.62 9.29
N MET A 221 -1.30 6.66 8.42
CA MET A 221 -2.25 5.60 8.06
C MET A 221 -2.65 4.77 9.28
N LEU A 222 -1.70 4.36 10.11
CA LEU A 222 -1.97 3.60 11.32
C LEU A 222 -2.78 4.41 12.34
N LEU A 223 -2.45 5.69 12.53
CA LEU A 223 -3.15 6.59 13.43
C LEU A 223 -4.63 6.77 13.03
N ALA A 224 -4.93 6.75 11.72
CA ALA A 224 -6.30 6.76 11.21
C ALA A 224 -6.98 5.38 11.33
N ILE A 225 -6.28 4.30 10.98
CA ILE A 225 -6.87 2.95 10.92
C ILE A 225 -7.26 2.41 12.31
N ILE A 226 -6.44 2.61 13.35
CA ILE A 226 -6.73 2.08 14.69
C ILE A 226 -8.10 2.55 15.21
N PRO A 227 -8.42 3.85 15.28
CA PRO A 227 -9.72 4.30 15.79
C PRO A 227 -10.87 3.86 14.89
N ILE A 228 -10.68 3.84 13.56
CA ILE A 228 -11.69 3.34 12.62
C ILE A 228 -12.00 1.86 12.92
N GLN A 229 -10.98 1.03 13.09
CA GLN A 229 -11.17 -0.40 13.35
C GLN A 229 -11.81 -0.67 14.71
N ILE A 230 -11.43 0.09 15.74
CA ILE A 230 -12.08 -0.01 17.06
C ILE A 230 -13.55 0.38 16.96
N PHE A 231 -13.87 1.47 16.25
CA PHE A 231 -15.24 1.92 16.05
C PHE A 231 -16.08 0.90 15.28
N VAL A 232 -15.53 0.36 14.17
CA VAL A 232 -16.19 -0.68 13.36
C VAL A 232 -16.43 -1.93 14.21
N LEU A 233 -15.44 -2.39 14.97
CA LEU A 233 -15.59 -3.52 15.87
C LEU A 233 -16.71 -3.28 16.90
N TYR A 234 -16.68 -2.13 17.56
CA TYR A 234 -17.69 -1.75 18.56
C TYR A 234 -19.11 -1.73 17.97
N LYS A 235 -19.28 -1.12 16.80
CA LYS A 235 -20.57 -1.06 16.10
C LYS A 235 -21.07 -2.44 15.69
N ASN A 236 -20.21 -3.28 15.12
CA ASN A 236 -20.62 -4.63 14.72
C ASN A 236 -21.01 -5.50 15.92
N ILE A 237 -20.31 -5.37 17.05
CA ILE A 237 -20.70 -6.05 18.30
C ILE A 237 -22.10 -5.59 18.74
N LEU A 238 -22.33 -4.28 18.79
CA LEU A 238 -23.63 -3.73 19.21
C LEU A 238 -24.77 -4.17 18.30
N TYR A 239 -24.58 -4.13 16.98
CA TYR A 239 -25.62 -4.49 16.03
C TYR A 239 -25.93 -5.99 15.99
N SER A 240 -24.99 -6.84 16.39
CA SER A 240 -25.19 -8.29 16.39
C SER A 240 -25.83 -8.81 17.68
N MET A 241 -26.02 -7.96 18.70
CA MET A 241 -26.57 -8.41 19.98
C MET A 241 -28.10 -8.53 19.93
N PRO A 242 -28.69 -9.61 20.49
CA PRO A 242 -28.02 -10.73 21.16
C PRO A 242 -27.43 -11.75 20.18
N TRP A 243 -26.19 -12.20 20.43
CA TRP A 243 -25.55 -13.22 19.61
C TRP A 243 -26.32 -14.53 19.65
N HIS A 244 -26.60 -15.10 18.49
CA HIS A 244 -27.20 -16.43 18.39
C HIS A 244 -26.15 -17.53 18.22
N ALA A 245 -26.57 -18.77 18.48
CA ALA A 245 -25.75 -19.94 18.21
C ALA A 245 -25.55 -20.12 16.69
N TYR A 246 -24.33 -20.46 16.29
CA TYR A 246 -23.99 -20.69 14.90
C TYR A 246 -24.60 -22.00 14.37
N SER A 247 -25.19 -21.95 13.18
CA SER A 247 -25.69 -23.13 12.47
C SER A 247 -25.49 -22.97 10.97
N TRP A 248 -24.69 -23.86 10.36
CA TRP A 248 -24.43 -23.84 8.92
C TRP A 248 -25.71 -23.83 8.08
N ARG A 249 -26.73 -24.61 8.48
CA ARG A 249 -28.01 -24.70 7.77
C ARG A 249 -28.85 -23.42 7.88
N ALA A 250 -28.74 -22.70 8.99
CA ALA A 250 -29.45 -21.43 9.18
C ALA A 250 -28.80 -20.33 8.34
N VAL A 251 -27.46 -20.29 8.34
CA VAL A 251 -26.66 -19.34 7.57
C VAL A 251 -26.83 -19.55 6.07
N HIS A 252 -26.82 -20.81 5.60
CA HIS A 252 -27.04 -21.18 4.20
C HIS A 252 -28.47 -21.68 3.95
N SER A 253 -29.44 -20.89 4.42
CA SER A 253 -30.86 -21.16 4.15
C SER A 253 -31.20 -20.89 2.66
N PRO A 254 -32.40 -21.26 2.18
CA PRO A 254 -32.83 -20.94 0.81
C PRO A 254 -32.75 -19.44 0.47
N GLU A 255 -32.78 -18.56 1.48
CA GLU A 255 -32.62 -17.12 1.33
C GLU A 255 -31.21 -16.67 0.94
N TRP A 256 -30.22 -17.56 0.98
CA TRP A 256 -28.85 -17.33 0.54
C TRP A 256 -28.76 -16.72 -0.88
N TYR A 257 -29.65 -17.17 -1.77
CA TYR A 257 -29.72 -16.74 -3.16
C TYR A 257 -30.48 -15.43 -3.36
N THR A 258 -31.15 -14.92 -2.33
CA THR A 258 -31.90 -13.66 -2.40
C THR A 258 -30.94 -12.49 -2.26
N ILE A 259 -30.85 -11.67 -3.30
CA ILE A 259 -30.00 -10.49 -3.35
C ILE A 259 -30.78 -9.29 -2.81
N VAL A 260 -30.35 -8.79 -1.66
CA VAL A 260 -30.94 -7.60 -1.04
C VAL A 260 -30.37 -6.36 -1.73
N LYS A 261 -31.24 -5.43 -2.10
CA LYS A 261 -30.87 -4.15 -2.72
C LYS A 261 -31.39 -3.02 -1.83
N TRP A 262 -30.51 -2.09 -1.48
CA TRP A 262 -30.83 -0.94 -0.63
C TRP A 262 -30.54 0.38 -1.37
N PRO A 263 -31.48 1.34 -1.32
CA PRO A 263 -31.24 2.67 -1.89
C PRO A 263 -30.17 3.38 -1.06
N SER A 264 -29.31 4.13 -1.74
CA SER A 264 -28.27 4.93 -1.10
C SER A 264 -28.84 6.13 -0.36
N ASN A 265 -29.96 6.69 -0.84
CA ASN A 265 -30.47 8.01 -0.47
C ASN A 265 -29.40 9.13 -0.57
N GLY A 266 -28.38 8.92 -1.41
CA GLY A 266 -27.23 9.81 -1.55
C GLY A 266 -26.06 9.54 -0.59
N ASP A 267 -26.17 8.58 0.32
CA ASP A 267 -25.13 8.22 1.27
C ASP A 267 -24.27 7.05 0.76
N VAL A 268 -22.95 7.22 0.87
CA VAL A 268 -21.95 6.25 0.46
C VAL A 268 -21.27 5.67 1.69
N PHE A 269 -21.01 4.37 1.68
CA PHE A 269 -20.29 3.73 2.78
C PHE A 269 -18.91 4.36 2.98
N PHE A 270 -18.55 4.55 4.25
CA PHE A 270 -17.28 5.17 4.65
C PHE A 270 -16.05 4.41 4.12
N ASP A 271 -16.15 3.08 3.97
CA ASP A 271 -15.05 2.23 3.49
C ASP A 271 -14.58 2.61 2.07
N ARG A 272 -15.45 3.17 1.23
CA ARG A 272 -15.12 3.64 -0.13
C ARG A 272 -14.19 4.85 -0.14
N TRP A 273 -14.18 5.65 0.93
CA TRP A 273 -13.33 6.83 1.05
C TRP A 273 -11.90 6.50 1.51
N VAL A 274 -11.70 5.36 2.17
CA VAL A 274 -10.39 4.89 2.64
C VAL A 274 -9.38 4.72 1.50
N PRO A 275 -9.66 4.02 0.39
CA PRO A 275 -8.71 3.88 -0.72
C PRO A 275 -8.46 5.21 -1.45
N ILE A 276 -9.45 6.10 -1.54
CA ILE A 276 -9.31 7.44 -2.14
C ILE A 276 -8.33 8.28 -1.31
N THR A 277 -8.60 8.45 -0.03
CA THR A 277 -7.75 9.24 0.89
C THR A 277 -6.34 8.66 1.00
N SER A 278 -6.21 7.34 1.01
CA SER A 278 -4.92 6.65 1.02
C SER A 278 -4.10 6.92 -0.24
N GLY A 279 -4.73 6.90 -1.42
CA GLY A 279 -4.06 7.24 -2.69
C GLY A 279 -3.52 8.67 -2.70
N VAL A 280 -4.29 9.64 -2.19
CA VAL A 280 -3.83 11.03 -2.02
C VAL A 280 -2.63 11.10 -1.08
N MET A 281 -2.66 10.40 0.06
CA MET A 281 -1.54 10.34 1.00
C MET A 281 -0.28 9.77 0.35
N PHE A 282 -0.39 8.68 -0.41
CA PHE A 282 0.73 8.12 -1.15
C PHE A 282 1.34 9.11 -2.13
N PHE A 283 0.51 9.86 -2.85
CA PHE A 283 0.98 10.88 -3.77
C PHE A 283 1.66 12.05 -3.06
N LEU A 284 1.10 12.56 -1.96
CA LEU A 284 1.74 13.62 -1.18
C LEU A 284 3.11 13.19 -0.66
N PHE A 285 3.20 11.97 -0.14
CA PHE A 285 4.46 11.46 0.40
C PHE A 285 5.44 11.02 -0.67
N PHE A 286 5.04 10.51 -1.84
CA PHE A 286 5.96 9.89 -2.82
C PHE A 286 5.94 10.52 -4.22
N GLY A 287 4.86 11.18 -4.60
CA GLY A 287 4.61 11.74 -5.93
C GLY A 287 5.43 12.99 -6.30
N CYS A 288 5.92 13.78 -5.34
CA CYS A 288 6.65 15.02 -5.63
C CYS A 288 8.19 14.92 -5.47
N GLY A 289 8.75 13.71 -5.35
CA GLY A 289 10.19 13.53 -5.13
C GLY A 289 11.03 13.58 -6.42
N HIS A 290 12.33 13.81 -6.29
CA HIS A 290 13.28 13.74 -7.42
C HIS A 290 13.21 12.39 -8.17
N ASP A 291 12.99 11.29 -7.44
CA ASP A 291 12.80 9.97 -8.03
C ASP A 291 11.49 9.85 -8.82
N ALA A 292 10.43 10.53 -8.38
CA ALA A 292 9.14 10.58 -9.08
C ALA A 292 9.23 11.43 -10.36
N SER A 293 9.97 12.55 -10.34
CA SER A 293 10.22 13.38 -11.52
C SER A 293 10.83 12.58 -12.67
N LYS A 294 11.79 11.68 -12.38
CA LYS A 294 12.37 10.79 -13.39
C LYS A 294 11.34 9.88 -14.05
N ILE A 295 10.41 9.35 -13.25
CA ILE A 295 9.31 8.52 -13.76
C ILE A 295 8.36 9.37 -14.63
N TYR A 296 8.02 10.59 -14.22
CA TYR A 296 7.21 11.50 -15.05
C TYR A 296 7.89 11.81 -16.39
N HIS A 297 9.19 12.11 -16.39
CA HIS A 297 9.93 12.33 -17.64
C HIS A 297 9.94 11.10 -18.54
N LEU A 298 10.05 9.89 -17.97
CA LEU A 298 9.97 8.66 -18.74
C LEU A 298 8.58 8.49 -19.37
N ILE A 299 7.52 8.72 -18.60
CA ILE A 299 6.13 8.63 -19.09
C ILE A 299 5.87 9.66 -20.19
N LEU A 300 6.25 10.93 -19.98
CA LEU A 300 6.11 11.98 -21.00
C LEU A 300 6.90 11.64 -22.28
N ARG A 301 8.08 11.03 -22.16
CA ARG A 301 8.88 10.58 -23.30
C ARG A 301 8.19 9.45 -24.06
N THR A 302 7.61 8.47 -23.36
CA THR A 302 6.88 7.36 -23.99
C THR A 302 5.58 7.79 -24.66
N VAL A 303 4.91 8.83 -24.14
CA VAL A 303 3.68 9.38 -24.71
C VAL A 303 3.98 10.34 -25.88
N GLY A 304 5.26 10.60 -26.19
CA GLY A 304 5.65 11.47 -27.30
C GLY A 304 5.46 12.97 -27.03
N LEU A 305 5.14 13.36 -25.79
CA LEU A 305 4.91 14.74 -25.38
C LEU A 305 6.21 15.51 -25.06
N THR A 306 7.37 14.98 -25.45
CA THR A 306 8.66 15.67 -25.25
C THR A 306 9.02 16.47 -26.49
N CYS A 307 8.47 17.69 -26.58
CA CYS A 307 9.01 18.76 -27.39
C CYS A 307 9.94 19.65 -26.54
N VAL A 308 11.04 19.12 -26.00
CA VAL A 308 12.25 19.92 -25.66
C VAL A 308 13.45 19.00 -25.68
N GLU A 309 14.12 19.02 -26.82
CA GLU A 309 15.50 18.57 -26.95
C GLU A 309 16.36 19.52 -26.11
N SER A 310 16.86 19.06 -24.95
CA SER A 310 17.93 19.81 -24.29
C SER A 310 19.16 19.65 -25.16
N ARG A 311 19.44 20.70 -25.92
CA ARG A 311 20.73 20.94 -26.54
C ARG A 311 21.74 21.06 -25.41
N SER A 312 22.26 19.93 -24.94
CA SER A 312 23.46 19.89 -24.11
C SER A 312 24.58 20.39 -25.02
N GLY A 313 24.85 21.69 -24.95
CA GLY A 313 26.07 22.25 -25.48
C GLY A 313 27.23 21.58 -24.77
N ASN A 314 27.90 20.65 -25.46
CA ASN A 314 29.26 20.28 -25.09
C ASN A 314 30.07 21.59 -25.01
N PRO A 315 30.72 21.92 -23.88
CA PRO A 315 31.75 22.93 -23.93
C PRO A 315 32.84 22.40 -24.87
N PRO A 316 33.41 23.22 -25.77
CA PRO A 316 34.57 22.78 -26.52
C PRO A 316 35.69 22.50 -25.52
N SER A 317 36.11 21.25 -25.46
CA SER A 317 37.37 20.85 -24.86
C SER A 317 38.50 21.49 -25.68
N SER A 318 38.89 22.71 -25.33
CA SER A 318 40.18 23.25 -25.77
C SER A 318 41.27 22.49 -25.02
N GLY A 319 42.11 21.82 -25.80
CA GLY A 319 43.08 20.84 -25.37
C GLY A 319 44.06 21.33 -24.31
N SER A 320 44.23 20.49 -23.29
CA SER A 320 45.39 20.48 -22.41
C SER A 320 46.57 19.84 -23.12
N ASP A 321 47.27 20.63 -23.94
CA ASP A 321 48.54 20.22 -24.53
C ASP A 321 49.65 20.15 -23.46
N SER A 322 50.05 18.92 -23.15
CA SER A 322 51.45 18.49 -23.05
C SER A 322 52.45 19.41 -22.33
N MET A 323 52.59 19.24 -21.01
CA MET A 323 53.80 19.65 -20.28
C MET A 323 54.29 18.58 -19.28
N ASN A 324 54.47 17.32 -19.72
CA ASN A 324 55.16 16.32 -18.90
C ASN A 324 56.21 15.44 -19.61
N SER A 325 56.64 15.82 -20.81
CA SER A 325 57.67 15.06 -21.56
C SER A 325 59.06 15.69 -21.60
N LYS A 326 59.28 16.86 -20.97
CA LYS A 326 60.63 17.48 -20.89
C LYS A 326 61.44 17.14 -19.62
N ALA A 327 60.82 16.53 -18.61
CA ALA A 327 61.50 16.14 -17.36
C ALA A 327 62.17 14.75 -17.40
N ARG A 328 61.84 13.87 -18.37
CA ARG A 328 62.47 12.54 -18.51
C ARG A 328 63.66 12.49 -19.46
N LEU A 329 63.92 13.55 -20.24
CA LEU A 329 65.04 13.61 -21.19
C LEU A 329 66.32 14.25 -20.61
N LEU A 330 66.23 14.97 -19.49
CA LEU A 330 67.41 15.52 -18.79
C LEU A 330 68.00 14.57 -17.74
N ALA A 331 67.23 13.59 -17.24
CA ALA A 331 67.73 12.57 -16.31
C ALA A 331 68.52 11.43 -17.00
N ARG A 332 68.59 11.41 -18.33
CA ARG A 332 69.31 10.38 -19.11
C ARG A 332 70.63 10.88 -19.72
N LYS A 333 70.93 12.18 -19.64
CA LYS A 333 72.16 12.78 -20.21
C LYS A 333 73.30 12.97 -19.19
N THR A 334 73.07 12.72 -17.91
CA THR A 334 74.09 12.86 -16.83
C THR A 334 74.66 11.53 -16.32
N ARG A 335 74.36 10.39 -16.97
CA ARG A 335 74.84 9.06 -16.54
C ARG A 335 75.76 8.35 -17.55
N GLY A 336 76.30 9.09 -18.52
CA GLY A 336 77.17 8.56 -19.59
C GLY A 336 78.60 9.10 -19.64
N TYR A 337 79.01 9.95 -18.68
CA TYR A 337 80.38 10.48 -18.59
C TYR A 337 80.95 10.24 -17.19
N ALA A 338 81.16 8.96 -16.87
CA ALA A 338 81.98 8.50 -15.76
C ALA A 338 82.33 7.01 -15.99
N SER A 339 83.13 6.74 -17.03
CA SER A 339 83.94 5.53 -17.18
C SER A 339 84.85 5.65 -18.40
N ARG A 340 85.95 6.38 -18.22
CA ARG A 340 87.30 6.03 -18.71
C ARG A 340 88.30 7.01 -18.13
#